data_AF-A0A1I3ZI05-F1
#
_entry.id   AF-A0A1I3ZI05-F1
#
_cell.length_a   1.000
_cell.length_b   1.000
_cell.length_c   1.000
_cell.angle_alpha   90.00
_cell.angle_beta   90.00
_cell.angle_gamma   90.00
#
_symmetry.space_group_name_H-M   'P 1'
#
loop_
_entity.id
_entity.type
_entity.pdbx_description
1 polymer ?
#
loop_
_entity_poly.entity_id
_entity_poly.type
_entity_poly.pdbx_seq_one_letter_code
_entity_poly.pdbx_strand_id
1 'polypeptide(L)'
;MMNRENAVIKMHLRRYGIKETAIYRRDKQQLINDTVEILNNPKISRGTKKSILSNVILPEWTKINGRYKGCPNWSKNALDIFLQRLEFKRDGQELTEGLFHEQIVPRKLLEEILVNQDLVIDDNKVYFNLFKILTISEEINERSIKKLFDTYLLGAVVKKEEHELLREMPDRFFEPSHKDFGNVWLRYLDAGIELVEVVWNNKSEIIGYNNLVPAIDLKKVVSTFSC
;
A
#
# COMPACT_ATOMS: atom_id res chain seq x y z
N MET A 1 3.92 -20.82 14.70
CA MET A 1 2.49 -21.18 14.79
C MET A 1 1.74 -20.43 13.69
N MET A 2 0.98 -21.13 12.85
CA MET A 2 0.19 -20.49 11.79
C MET A 2 -1.12 -19.98 12.41
N ASN A 3 -1.39 -18.66 12.37
CA ASN A 3 -2.66 -18.09 12.84
C ASN A 3 -3.83 -18.74 12.06
N ARG A 4 -4.98 -18.98 12.73
CA ARG A 4 -6.22 -19.52 12.14
C ARG A 4 -6.62 -18.78 10.85
N GLU A 5 -6.42 -17.47 10.78
CA GLU A 5 -6.71 -16.68 9.58
C GLU A 5 -5.89 -17.14 8.36
N ASN A 6 -4.60 -17.44 8.55
CA ASN A 6 -3.74 -17.95 7.47
C ASN A 6 -4.18 -19.35 7.00
N ALA A 7 -4.74 -20.17 7.89
CA ALA A 7 -5.27 -21.49 7.52
C ALA A 7 -6.52 -21.39 6.65
N VAL A 8 -7.44 -20.47 6.98
CA VAL A 8 -8.66 -20.20 6.21
C VAL A 8 -8.31 -19.64 4.83
N ILE A 9 -7.38 -18.70 4.75
CA ILE A 9 -6.89 -18.14 3.49
C ILE A 9 -6.28 -19.23 2.61
N LYS A 10 -5.39 -20.07 3.16
CA LYS A 10 -4.79 -21.19 2.43
C LYS A 10 -5.83 -22.18 1.91
N MET A 11 -6.84 -22.48 2.73
CA MET A 11 -7.96 -23.32 2.32
C MET A 11 -8.70 -22.69 1.13
N HIS A 12 -8.96 -21.38 1.15
CA HIS A 12 -9.59 -20.69 0.02
C HIS A 12 -8.70 -20.71 -1.22
N LEU A 13 -7.42 -20.36 -1.11
CA LEU A 13 -6.49 -20.40 -2.25
C LEU A 13 -6.44 -21.79 -2.90
N ARG A 14 -6.29 -22.85 -2.08
CA ARG A 14 -6.34 -24.25 -2.56
C ARG A 14 -7.66 -24.60 -3.24
N ARG A 15 -8.80 -24.19 -2.64
CA ARG A 15 -10.15 -24.47 -3.16
C ARG A 15 -10.36 -23.88 -4.56
N TYR A 16 -9.70 -22.78 -4.88
CA TYR A 16 -9.81 -22.11 -6.17
C TYR A 16 -8.65 -22.42 -7.13
N GLY A 17 -7.76 -23.36 -6.79
CA GLY A 17 -6.63 -23.73 -7.64
C GLY A 17 -5.48 -22.72 -7.66
N ILE A 18 -5.54 -21.68 -6.83
CA ILE A 18 -4.48 -20.67 -6.74
C ILE A 18 -3.29 -21.32 -6.04
N LYS A 19 -2.13 -21.32 -6.71
CA LYS A 19 -0.93 -22.01 -6.23
C LYS A 19 -0.55 -21.50 -4.85
N GLU A 20 -0.46 -22.44 -3.91
CA GLU A 20 -0.02 -22.21 -2.53
C GLU A 20 1.52 -22.09 -2.44
N THR A 21 2.17 -21.54 -3.47
CA THR A 21 3.56 -21.09 -3.32
C THR A 21 3.60 -20.23 -2.07
N ALA A 22 4.56 -20.50 -1.17
CA ALA A 22 4.63 -19.86 0.13
C ALA A 22 4.31 -18.37 -0.01
N ILE A 23 3.15 -17.95 0.51
CA ILE A 23 2.59 -16.59 0.35
C ILE A 23 3.66 -15.52 0.60
N TYR A 24 4.58 -15.82 1.52
CA TYR A 24 5.73 -15.03 1.97
C TYR A 24 6.94 -14.97 1.01
N ARG A 25 6.85 -15.49 -0.21
CA ARG A 25 7.93 -15.46 -1.22
C ARG A 25 7.47 -14.96 -2.58
N ARG A 26 6.32 -14.30 -2.64
CA ARG A 26 5.79 -13.79 -3.91
C ARG A 26 6.56 -12.55 -4.34
N ASP A 27 7.00 -12.54 -5.59
CA ASP A 27 7.50 -11.32 -6.22
C ASP A 27 6.33 -10.41 -6.66
N LYS A 28 6.66 -9.21 -7.15
CA LYS A 28 5.64 -8.23 -7.58
C LYS A 28 4.76 -8.81 -8.69
N GLN A 29 5.37 -9.50 -9.66
CA GLN A 29 4.64 -10.04 -10.81
C GLN A 29 3.66 -11.14 -10.39
N GLN A 30 4.06 -12.02 -9.47
CA GLN A 30 3.18 -13.05 -8.91
C GLN A 30 1.98 -12.43 -8.17
N LEU A 31 2.20 -11.39 -7.36
CA LEU A 31 1.11 -10.68 -6.68
C LEU A 31 0.14 -10.01 -7.68
N ILE A 32 0.66 -9.45 -8.77
CA ILE A 32 -0.15 -8.88 -9.86
C ILE A 32 -0.99 -9.97 -10.53
N ASN A 33 -0.36 -11.07 -10.93
CA ASN A 33 -1.03 -12.18 -11.62
C ASN A 33 -2.13 -12.79 -10.73
N ASP A 34 -1.82 -13.04 -9.46
CA ASP A 34 -2.80 -13.54 -8.50
C ASP A 34 -3.98 -12.58 -8.35
N THR A 35 -3.73 -11.27 -8.30
CA THR A 35 -4.78 -10.26 -8.17
C THR A 35 -5.72 -10.29 -9.38
N VAL A 36 -5.16 -10.35 -10.59
CA VAL A 36 -5.94 -10.45 -11.83
C VAL A 36 -6.77 -11.73 -11.84
N GLU A 37 -6.17 -12.87 -11.51
CA GLU A 37 -6.87 -14.16 -11.43
C GLU A 37 -8.01 -14.12 -10.41
N ILE A 38 -7.75 -13.61 -9.19
CA ILE A 38 -8.75 -13.51 -8.12
C ILE A 38 -9.92 -12.61 -8.55
N LEU A 39 -9.62 -11.44 -9.12
CA LEU A 39 -10.64 -10.45 -9.45
C LEU A 39 -11.49 -10.87 -10.64
N ASN A 40 -10.91 -11.54 -11.64
CA ASN A 40 -11.64 -12.00 -12.82
C ASN A 40 -12.32 -13.36 -12.62
N ASN A 41 -12.04 -14.09 -11.53
CA ASN A 41 -12.67 -15.39 -11.29
C ASN A 41 -14.13 -15.24 -10.80
N PRO A 42 -15.13 -15.69 -11.60
CA PRO A 42 -16.54 -15.57 -11.21
C PRO A 42 -16.94 -16.55 -10.10
N LYS A 43 -16.13 -17.58 -9.83
CA LYS A 43 -16.40 -18.58 -8.78
C LYS A 43 -15.98 -18.11 -7.38
N ILE A 44 -15.23 -17.01 -7.28
CA ILE A 44 -14.82 -16.43 -6.00
C ILE A 44 -15.83 -15.36 -5.61
N SER A 45 -16.45 -15.52 -4.45
CA SER A 45 -17.42 -14.54 -3.95
C SER A 45 -16.75 -13.20 -3.62
N ARG A 46 -17.52 -12.11 -3.67
CA ARG A 46 -17.07 -10.76 -3.33
C ARG A 46 -16.36 -10.70 -1.97
N GLY A 47 -16.94 -11.33 -0.94
CA GLY A 47 -16.36 -11.38 0.41
C GLY A 47 -15.01 -12.11 0.45
N THR A 48 -14.88 -13.21 -0.30
CA THR A 48 -13.62 -13.94 -0.41
C THR A 48 -12.56 -13.11 -1.15
N LYS A 49 -12.91 -12.41 -2.23
CA LYS A 49 -11.99 -11.48 -2.92
C LYS A 49 -11.46 -10.43 -1.95
N LYS A 50 -12.34 -9.76 -1.20
CA LYS A 50 -11.95 -8.78 -0.17
C LYS A 50 -11.00 -9.39 0.87
N SER A 51 -11.34 -10.57 1.40
CA SER A 51 -10.51 -11.23 2.41
C SER A 51 -9.11 -11.57 1.89
N ILE A 52 -9.00 -12.12 0.67
CA ILE A 52 -7.69 -12.45 0.09
C ILE A 52 -6.87 -11.17 -0.17
N LEU A 53 -7.49 -10.13 -0.74
CA LEU A 53 -6.79 -8.86 -0.97
C LEU A 53 -6.31 -8.24 0.35
N SER A 54 -7.21 -8.15 1.33
CA SER A 54 -6.97 -7.48 2.61
C SER A 54 -5.88 -8.17 3.43
N ASN A 55 -5.90 -9.50 3.46
CA ASN A 55 -5.07 -10.27 4.39
C ASN A 55 -3.81 -10.84 3.74
N VAL A 56 -3.73 -10.84 2.40
CA VAL A 56 -2.64 -11.45 1.65
C VAL A 56 -1.99 -10.45 0.71
N ILE A 57 -2.69 -10.07 -0.35
CA ILE A 57 -2.07 -9.36 -1.47
C ILE A 57 -1.58 -7.97 -1.04
N LEU A 58 -2.47 -7.17 -0.44
CA LEU A 58 -2.17 -5.78 -0.14
C LEU A 58 -1.06 -5.64 0.93
N PRO A 59 -1.07 -6.40 2.03
CA PRO A 59 0.03 -6.39 3.00
C PRO A 59 1.36 -6.83 2.40
N GLU A 60 1.39 -7.91 1.62
CA GLU A 60 2.65 -8.46 1.09
C GLU A 60 3.28 -7.53 0.05
N TRP A 61 2.48 -6.90 -0.80
CA TRP A 61 2.99 -5.93 -1.77
C TRP A 61 3.80 -4.81 -1.10
N THR A 62 3.23 -4.19 -0.07
CA THR A 62 3.90 -3.08 0.63
C THR A 62 5.17 -3.50 1.37
N LYS A 63 5.35 -4.82 1.61
CA LYS A 63 6.49 -5.38 2.34
C LYS A 63 7.50 -6.05 1.42
N ILE A 64 7.37 -5.95 0.10
CA ILE A 64 8.24 -6.69 -0.83
C ILE A 64 9.71 -6.29 -0.72
N ASN A 65 9.97 -5.01 -0.39
CA ASN A 65 11.31 -4.52 -0.10
C ASN A 65 11.69 -4.67 1.37
N GLY A 66 10.84 -5.31 2.18
CA GLY A 66 10.96 -5.45 3.62
C GLY A 66 10.03 -4.52 4.39
N ARG A 67 9.57 -5.00 5.56
CA ARG A 67 8.62 -4.27 6.43
C ARG A 67 9.24 -3.06 7.12
N TYR A 68 10.54 -3.08 7.38
CA TYR A 68 11.23 -1.98 8.04
C TYR A 68 12.54 -1.75 7.29
N LYS A 69 13.50 -2.65 7.49
CA LYS A 69 14.71 -2.73 6.66
C LYS A 69 14.31 -2.92 5.20
N GLY A 70 14.77 -1.99 4.34
CA GLY A 70 14.46 -1.94 2.92
C GLY A 70 13.15 -1.23 2.55
N CYS A 71 12.31 -0.82 3.52
CA CYS A 71 11.19 0.07 3.23
C CYS A 71 11.73 1.45 2.82
N PRO A 72 11.38 1.99 1.64
CA PRO A 72 11.95 3.25 1.17
C PRO A 72 11.36 4.46 1.89
N ASN A 73 10.11 4.43 2.36
CA ASN A 73 9.49 5.63 2.93
C ASN A 73 9.47 5.56 4.45
N TRP A 74 9.93 6.62 5.11
CA TRP A 74 9.96 6.72 6.56
C TRP A 74 9.47 8.09 6.99
N SER A 75 8.77 8.19 8.12
CA SER A 75 8.71 9.47 8.82
C SER A 75 10.10 9.77 9.38
N LYS A 76 10.49 11.04 9.35
CA LYS A 76 11.78 11.48 9.88
C LYS A 76 11.97 11.05 11.34
N ASN A 77 10.93 11.23 12.15
CA ASN A 77 10.94 10.82 13.56
C ASN A 77 11.14 9.30 13.73
N ALA A 78 10.51 8.47 12.88
CA ALA A 78 10.71 7.02 12.94
C ALA A 78 12.13 6.62 12.51
N LEU A 79 12.68 7.31 11.50
CA LEU A 79 14.03 7.08 11.03
C LEU A 79 15.07 7.44 12.11
N ASP A 80 14.91 8.60 12.76
CA ASP A 80 15.82 9.06 13.82
C ASP A 80 15.88 8.05 14.98
N ILE A 81 14.72 7.55 15.42
CA ILE A 81 14.64 6.50 16.45
C ILE A 81 15.35 5.23 15.99
N PHE A 82 15.13 4.81 14.75
CA PHE A 82 15.75 3.61 14.21
C PHE A 82 17.27 3.74 14.12
N LEU A 83 17.78 4.88 13.65
CA LEU A 83 19.22 5.17 13.57
C LEU A 83 19.86 5.24 14.95
N GLN A 84 19.23 5.93 15.91
CA GLN A 84 19.70 5.99 17.29
C GLN A 84 19.83 4.59 17.90
N ARG A 85 18.85 3.72 17.67
CA ARG A 85 18.88 2.32 18.15
C ARG A 85 19.87 1.46 17.40
N LEU A 86 20.15 1.76 16.14
CA LEU A 86 21.17 1.07 15.36
C LEU A 86 22.58 1.35 15.93
N GLU A 87 22.82 2.58 16.37
CA GLU A 87 24.10 3.01 16.96
C GLU A 87 24.25 2.58 18.43
N PHE A 88 23.20 2.74 19.25
CA PHE A 88 23.26 2.58 20.71
C PHE A 88 22.38 1.44 21.24
N LYS A 89 22.24 0.36 20.47
CA LYS A 89 21.34 -0.75 20.82
C LYS A 89 21.59 -1.27 22.24
N ARG A 90 20.60 -1.13 23.12
CA ARG A 90 20.63 -1.74 24.46
C ARG A 90 20.33 -3.23 24.37
N ASP A 91 20.84 -4.00 25.33
CA ASP A 91 20.54 -5.43 25.40
C ASP A 91 19.02 -5.65 25.51
N GLY A 92 18.50 -6.61 24.75
CA GLY A 92 17.07 -6.90 24.64
C GLY A 92 16.19 -5.90 23.87
N GLN A 93 16.70 -4.73 23.44
CA GLN A 93 15.89 -3.76 22.71
C GLN A 93 15.75 -4.13 21.22
N GLU A 94 14.52 -4.20 20.71
CA GLU A 94 14.29 -4.36 19.26
C GLU A 94 14.45 -3.03 18.53
N LEU A 95 15.13 -3.03 17.38
CA LEU A 95 15.34 -1.82 16.57
C LEU A 95 14.01 -1.17 16.16
N THR A 96 12.98 -1.99 15.93
CA THR A 96 11.68 -1.60 15.40
C THR A 96 10.60 -1.45 16.47
N GLU A 97 10.97 -1.50 17.76
CA GLU A 97 10.01 -1.41 18.86
C GLU A 97 9.23 -0.08 18.80
N GLY A 98 7.89 -0.15 18.76
CA GLY A 98 7.04 1.04 18.62
C GLY A 98 7.01 1.67 17.23
N LEU A 99 7.65 1.07 16.22
CA LEU A 99 7.56 1.47 14.83
C LEU A 99 6.50 0.66 14.08
N PHE A 100 5.74 1.33 13.23
CA PHE A 100 4.66 0.74 12.44
C PHE A 100 4.97 0.88 10.97
N HIS A 101 4.73 -0.19 10.21
CA HIS A 101 4.77 -0.15 8.75
C HIS A 101 3.35 0.04 8.23
N GLU A 102 3.02 1.30 7.95
CA GLU A 102 1.71 1.75 7.54
C GLU A 102 1.58 1.74 6.02
N GLN A 103 0.37 1.47 5.52
CA GLN A 103 0.06 1.60 4.10
C GLN A 103 -0.40 3.03 3.84
N ILE A 104 0.23 3.73 2.89
CA ILE A 104 0.03 5.16 2.61
C ILE A 104 -1.38 5.48 2.12
N VAL A 105 -2.02 4.56 1.39
CA VAL A 105 -3.46 4.61 1.11
C VAL A 105 -4.14 3.54 1.95
N PRO A 106 -5.25 3.86 2.67
CA PRO A 106 -5.96 2.91 3.50
C PRO A 106 -6.31 1.63 2.74
N ARG A 107 -6.06 0.48 3.36
CA ARG A 107 -6.34 -0.82 2.75
C ARG A 107 -7.79 -0.98 2.33
N LYS A 108 -8.70 -0.61 3.23
CA LYS A 108 -10.15 -0.67 2.99
C LYS A 108 -10.55 0.07 1.73
N LEU A 109 -9.93 1.22 1.46
CA LEU A 109 -10.20 1.98 0.25
C LEU A 109 -9.82 1.19 -1.00
N LEU A 110 -8.61 0.61 -1.03
CA LEU A 110 -8.16 -0.19 -2.17
C LEU A 110 -8.98 -1.47 -2.36
N GLU A 111 -9.43 -2.09 -1.27
CA GLU A 111 -10.33 -3.25 -1.33
C GLU A 111 -11.67 -2.90 -1.97
N GLU A 112 -12.29 -1.78 -1.57
CA GLU A 112 -13.54 -1.32 -2.15
C GLU A 112 -13.34 -0.99 -3.64
N ILE A 113 -12.25 -0.32 -3.99
CA ILE A 113 -11.91 0.01 -5.40
C ILE A 113 -11.77 -1.26 -6.25
N LEU A 114 -11.02 -2.26 -5.78
CA LEU A 114 -10.71 -3.46 -6.57
C LEU A 114 -11.91 -4.41 -6.72
N VAL A 115 -12.72 -4.54 -5.67
CA VAL A 115 -13.77 -5.56 -5.60
C VAL A 115 -15.12 -5.02 -6.08
N ASN A 116 -15.36 -3.72 -6.00
CA ASN A 116 -16.64 -3.13 -6.37
C ASN A 116 -16.61 -2.57 -7.80
N GLN A 117 -16.42 -3.47 -8.76
CA GLN A 117 -16.47 -3.15 -10.18
C GLN A 117 -17.86 -2.60 -10.60
N ASP A 118 -18.92 -2.94 -9.84
CA ASP A 118 -20.33 -2.61 -10.13
C ASP A 118 -20.95 -1.55 -9.21
N LEU A 119 -20.18 -0.66 -8.57
CA LEU A 119 -20.78 0.39 -7.73
C LEU A 119 -21.57 1.38 -8.60
N VAL A 120 -22.89 1.17 -8.62
CA VAL A 120 -23.94 2.00 -9.21
C VAL A 120 -23.75 3.46 -8.83
N ILE A 121 -23.94 4.32 -9.84
CA ILE A 121 -23.96 5.78 -9.78
C ILE A 121 -25.03 6.21 -8.76
N ASP A 122 -24.58 6.55 -7.56
CA ASP A 122 -25.18 7.62 -6.79
C ASP A 122 -24.26 8.81 -7.04
N ASP A 123 -24.82 9.92 -7.56
CA ASP A 123 -24.11 11.14 -7.99
C ASP A 123 -23.25 11.78 -6.87
N ASN A 124 -23.25 11.18 -5.68
CA ASN A 124 -22.52 11.62 -4.49
C ASN A 124 -21.30 10.76 -4.10
N LYS A 125 -20.91 9.72 -4.85
CA LYS A 125 -19.75 8.87 -4.46
C LYS A 125 -18.57 8.91 -5.44
N VAL A 126 -17.53 9.60 -4.98
CA VAL A 126 -16.33 10.00 -5.70
C VAL A 126 -15.36 8.85 -6.05
N TYR A 127 -15.53 7.68 -5.44
CA TYR A 127 -14.65 6.51 -5.58
C TYR A 127 -14.54 5.97 -7.03
N PHE A 128 -15.55 6.16 -7.86
CA PHE A 128 -15.62 5.61 -9.22
C PHE A 128 -14.64 6.28 -10.19
N ASN A 129 -14.37 7.58 -10.03
CA ASN A 129 -13.52 8.32 -10.96
C ASN A 129 -12.06 7.87 -10.85
N LEU A 130 -11.57 7.58 -9.64
CA LEU A 130 -10.18 7.11 -9.49
C LEU A 130 -9.96 5.79 -10.24
N PHE A 131 -10.86 4.81 -10.09
CA PHE A 131 -10.71 3.53 -10.80
C PHE A 131 -10.91 3.68 -12.30
N LYS A 132 -11.97 4.36 -12.76
CA LYS A 132 -12.23 4.58 -14.20
C LYS A 132 -11.12 5.37 -14.91
N ILE A 133 -10.50 6.34 -14.23
CA ILE A 133 -9.33 7.07 -14.75
C ILE A 133 -8.09 6.16 -14.83
N LEU A 134 -7.94 5.22 -13.89
CA LEU A 134 -6.77 4.33 -13.82
C LEU A 134 -6.89 3.09 -14.70
N THR A 135 -8.11 2.62 -14.95
CA THR A 135 -8.44 1.42 -15.73
C THR A 135 -9.27 1.81 -16.95
N ILE A 136 -8.59 2.26 -18.00
CA ILE A 136 -9.20 2.65 -19.28
C ILE A 136 -9.88 1.44 -19.99
N SER A 137 -9.69 0.21 -19.50
CA SER A 137 -10.23 -1.02 -20.11
C SER A 137 -11.36 -1.65 -19.30
N GLU A 138 -12.31 -2.28 -20.01
CA GLU A 138 -13.42 -3.07 -19.45
C GLU A 138 -12.94 -4.29 -18.64
N GLU A 139 -11.74 -4.81 -18.92
CA GLU A 139 -11.16 -5.94 -18.20
C GLU A 139 -10.01 -5.53 -17.27
N ILE A 140 -10.01 -6.09 -16.06
CA ILE A 140 -8.87 -6.01 -15.14
C ILE A 140 -7.73 -6.84 -15.70
N ASN A 141 -6.59 -6.18 -15.93
CA ASN A 141 -5.38 -6.81 -16.46
C ASN A 141 -4.15 -6.44 -15.63
N GLU A 142 -3.05 -7.15 -15.87
CA GLU A 142 -1.80 -6.99 -15.12
C GLU A 142 -1.25 -5.56 -15.17
N ARG A 143 -1.35 -4.89 -16.32
CA ARG A 143 -0.86 -3.51 -16.49
C ARG A 143 -1.61 -2.54 -15.58
N SER A 144 -2.94 -2.64 -15.54
CA SER A 144 -3.80 -1.82 -14.69
C SER A 144 -3.54 -2.07 -13.20
N ILE A 145 -3.42 -3.34 -12.79
CA ILE A 145 -3.11 -3.70 -11.39
C ILE A 145 -1.71 -3.22 -11.00
N LYS A 146 -0.71 -3.42 -11.85
CA LYS A 146 0.65 -2.92 -11.61
C LYS A 146 0.66 -1.40 -11.42
N LYS A 147 0.00 -0.66 -12.31
CA LYS A 147 -0.09 0.81 -12.21
C LYS A 147 -0.76 1.24 -10.91
N LEU A 148 -1.88 0.62 -10.55
CA LEU A 148 -2.59 0.90 -9.30
C LEU A 148 -1.68 0.63 -8.08
N PHE A 149 -1.04 -0.53 -8.03
CA PHE A 149 -0.23 -0.92 -6.89
C PHE A 149 1.06 -0.08 -6.75
N ASP A 150 1.76 0.19 -7.85
CA ASP A 150 2.96 1.04 -7.80
C ASP A 150 2.63 2.51 -7.44
N THR A 151 1.40 2.96 -7.71
CA THR A 151 0.98 4.35 -7.42
C THR A 151 0.41 4.49 -6.00
N TYR A 152 -0.51 3.61 -5.61
CA TYR A 152 -1.33 3.79 -4.40
C TYR A 152 -0.99 2.81 -3.28
N LEU A 153 -0.38 1.66 -3.57
CA LEU A 153 -0.07 0.64 -2.58
C LEU A 153 1.38 0.77 -2.11
N LEU A 154 1.66 1.90 -1.48
CA LEU A 154 2.97 2.23 -0.93
C LEU A 154 2.98 1.97 0.59
N GLY A 155 4.13 1.58 1.13
CA GLY A 155 4.37 1.45 2.57
C GLY A 155 5.23 2.60 3.10
N ALA A 156 4.99 3.03 4.33
CA ALA A 156 5.87 3.93 5.07
C ALA A 156 6.05 3.46 6.51
N VAL A 157 7.26 3.63 7.06
CA VAL A 157 7.51 3.39 8.48
C VAL A 157 7.25 4.66 9.27
N VAL A 158 6.41 4.57 10.30
CA VAL A 158 6.01 5.69 11.16
C VAL A 158 6.11 5.29 12.63
N LYS A 159 6.06 6.27 13.54
CA LYS A 159 5.89 5.99 14.97
C LYS A 159 4.46 5.53 15.27
N LYS A 160 4.28 4.89 16.42
CA LYS A 160 2.95 4.51 16.91
C LYS A 160 2.01 5.71 16.97
N GLU A 161 2.45 6.83 17.52
CA GLU A 161 1.60 8.01 17.72
C GLU A 161 1.21 8.65 16.38
N GLU A 162 2.11 8.59 15.39
CA GLU A 162 1.86 9.06 14.03
C GLU A 162 0.86 8.16 13.29
N HIS A 163 0.97 6.83 13.46
CA HIS A 163 0.03 5.88 12.87
C HIS A 163 -1.42 6.16 13.27
N GLU A 164 -1.66 6.55 14.53
CA GLU A 164 -3.00 6.87 15.02
C GLU A 164 -3.61 8.13 14.38
N LEU A 165 -2.78 9.05 13.87
CA LEU A 165 -3.23 10.24 13.14
C LEU A 165 -3.62 9.94 11.69
N LEU A 166 -3.15 8.82 11.14
CA LEU A 166 -3.28 8.48 9.73
C LEU A 166 -4.53 7.62 9.43
N ARG A 167 -5.54 7.56 10.29
CA ARG A 167 -6.62 6.56 10.15
C ARG A 167 -7.49 6.72 8.89
N GLU A 168 -7.77 7.95 8.48
CA GLU A 168 -8.73 8.24 7.40
C GLU A 168 -8.08 9.05 6.28
N MET A 169 -8.53 8.80 5.04
CA MET A 169 -8.09 9.56 3.86
C MET A 169 -8.96 10.82 3.73
N PRO A 170 -8.40 12.03 3.60
CA PRO A 170 -9.19 13.26 3.49
C PRO A 170 -10.06 13.30 2.23
N ASP A 171 -11.23 13.91 2.30
CA ASP A 171 -12.21 13.95 1.21
C ASP A 171 -11.64 14.49 -0.11
N ARG A 172 -10.79 15.51 -0.04
CA ARG A 172 -10.14 16.13 -1.20
C ARG A 172 -9.12 15.24 -1.92
N PHE A 173 -8.75 14.09 -1.36
CA PHE A 173 -8.06 13.02 -2.10
C PHE A 173 -8.94 12.47 -3.22
N PHE A 174 -10.26 12.44 -3.00
CA PHE A 174 -11.21 11.89 -3.94
C PHE A 174 -11.69 12.93 -4.95
N GLU A 175 -11.80 14.21 -4.59
CA GLU A 175 -12.39 15.26 -5.43
C GLU A 175 -11.58 15.55 -6.71
N PRO A 176 -12.06 15.18 -7.92
CA PRO A 176 -11.28 15.35 -9.16
C PRO A 176 -10.94 16.80 -9.51
N SER A 177 -11.74 17.75 -9.04
CA SER A 177 -11.51 19.19 -9.23
C SER A 177 -10.49 19.77 -8.25
N HIS A 178 -10.13 19.04 -7.19
CA HIS A 178 -9.22 19.52 -6.17
C HIS A 178 -7.75 19.32 -6.60
N LYS A 179 -6.87 20.26 -6.26
CA LYS A 179 -5.43 20.19 -6.60
C LYS A 179 -4.68 19.00 -5.99
N ASP A 180 -5.23 18.45 -4.91
CA ASP A 180 -4.70 17.30 -4.17
C ASP A 180 -5.38 15.98 -4.57
N PHE A 181 -6.17 15.98 -5.64
CA PHE A 181 -6.81 14.77 -6.15
C PHE A 181 -5.78 13.65 -6.37
N GLY A 182 -6.05 12.48 -5.77
CA GLY A 182 -5.17 11.32 -5.86
C GLY A 182 -3.80 11.47 -5.19
N ASN A 183 -3.55 12.54 -4.43
CA ASN A 183 -2.29 12.74 -3.73
C ASN A 183 -2.16 11.74 -2.57
N VAL A 184 -1.38 10.69 -2.78
CA VAL A 184 -1.20 9.60 -1.80
C VAL A 184 -0.59 10.06 -0.47
N TRP A 185 0.11 11.20 -0.46
CA TRP A 185 0.78 11.74 0.71
C TRP A 185 -0.10 12.63 1.59
N LEU A 186 -1.35 12.84 1.20
CA LEU A 186 -2.22 13.85 1.80
C LEU A 186 -2.43 13.69 3.31
N ARG A 187 -2.59 12.45 3.80
CA ARG A 187 -2.72 12.16 5.24
C ARG A 187 -1.50 12.63 6.04
N TYR A 188 -0.31 12.46 5.48
CA TYR A 188 0.94 12.84 6.13
C TYR A 188 1.11 14.35 6.15
N LEU A 189 0.73 15.02 5.06
CA LEU A 189 0.73 16.49 4.98
C LEU A 189 -0.21 17.10 6.02
N ASP A 190 -1.44 16.58 6.17
CA ASP A 190 -2.41 17.06 7.16
C ASP A 190 -1.96 16.83 8.60
N ALA A 191 -1.33 15.67 8.85
CA ALA A 191 -0.82 15.33 10.16
C ALA A 191 0.51 16.06 10.50
N GLY A 192 1.08 16.85 9.58
CA GLY A 192 2.37 17.49 9.76
C GLY A 192 3.54 16.50 9.90
N ILE A 193 3.43 15.32 9.28
CA ILE A 193 4.44 14.27 9.34
C ILE A 193 5.41 14.44 8.17
N GLU A 194 6.66 14.77 8.47
CA GLU A 194 7.74 14.86 7.48
C GLU A 194 8.17 13.45 7.03
N LEU A 195 8.13 13.21 5.73
CA LEU A 195 8.55 11.95 5.11
C LEU A 195 9.90 12.08 4.41
N VAL A 196 10.68 11.02 4.51
CA VAL A 196 11.98 10.86 3.86
C VAL A 196 12.03 9.54 3.09
N GLU A 197 12.73 9.54 1.97
CA GLU A 197 13.06 8.37 1.18
C GLU A 197 14.42 7.86 1.61
N VAL A 198 14.47 6.68 2.22
CA VAL A 198 15.67 6.01 2.65
C VAL A 198 16.21 5.16 1.50
N VAL A 199 17.48 5.38 1.17
CA VAL A 199 18.21 4.58 0.19
C VAL A 199 18.91 3.43 0.90
N TRP A 200 18.54 2.21 0.53
CA TRP A 200 19.10 0.98 1.09
C TRP A 200 20.07 0.34 0.09
N ASN A 201 21.15 -0.26 0.60
CA ASN A 201 21.98 -1.15 -0.20
C ASN A 201 21.43 -2.59 -0.20
N ASN A 202 22.08 -3.47 -0.98
CA ASN A 202 21.69 -4.89 -1.09
C ASN A 202 21.82 -5.67 0.24
N LYS A 203 22.50 -5.12 1.24
CA LYS A 203 22.63 -5.69 2.60
C LYS A 203 21.62 -5.12 3.58
N SER A 204 20.67 -4.31 3.10
CA SER A 204 19.70 -3.59 3.94
C SER A 204 20.35 -2.67 4.97
N GLU A 205 21.45 -2.03 4.57
CA GLU A 205 22.08 -0.93 5.29
C GLU A 205 21.67 0.39 4.64
N ILE A 206 21.49 1.42 5.46
CA ILE A 206 21.14 2.76 4.99
C ILE A 206 22.39 3.42 4.43
N ILE A 207 22.33 3.86 3.18
CA ILE A 207 23.43 4.57 2.50
C ILE A 207 23.13 6.05 2.24
N GLY A 208 21.91 6.49 2.54
CA GLY A 208 21.48 7.88 2.46
C GLY A 208 19.97 8.00 2.64
N TYR A 209 19.49 9.23 2.68
CA TYR A 209 18.06 9.52 2.57
C TYR A 209 17.83 10.89 1.91
N ASN A 210 16.70 11.03 1.23
CA ASN A 210 16.24 12.27 0.60
C ASN A 210 14.96 12.73 1.30
N ASN A 211 14.76 14.04 1.45
CA ASN A 211 13.46 14.52 1.92
C ASN A 211 12.43 14.32 0.81
N LEU A 212 11.39 13.51 1.07
CA LEU A 212 10.24 13.39 0.17
C LEU A 212 9.35 14.63 0.27
N VAL A 213 9.36 15.27 1.44
CA VAL A 213 8.53 16.43 1.76
C VAL A 213 9.41 17.48 2.45
N PRO A 214 9.83 18.50 1.68
CA PRO A 214 9.38 19.86 1.97
C PRO A 214 9.08 20.54 0.63
N ALA A 215 7.81 20.62 0.26
CA ALA A 215 7.33 20.97 -1.09
C ALA A 215 7.25 19.78 -2.07
N ILE A 216 6.13 19.07 -2.03
CA ILE A 216 5.65 18.40 -3.23
C ILE A 216 5.23 19.52 -4.20
N ASP A 217 6.03 19.81 -5.22
CA ASP A 217 5.53 20.49 -6.41
C ASP A 217 4.60 19.50 -7.13
N LEU A 218 3.30 19.57 -6.79
CA LEU A 218 2.23 18.71 -7.28
C LEU A 218 2.14 18.64 -8.82
N LYS A 219 2.85 19.53 -9.53
CA LYS A 219 2.88 19.57 -10.99
C LYS A 219 3.61 18.39 -11.64
N LYS A 220 4.51 17.68 -10.95
CA LYS A 220 5.26 16.55 -11.55
C LYS A 220 4.53 15.20 -11.55
N VAL A 221 3.43 15.06 -10.80
CA VAL A 221 2.65 13.79 -10.77
C VAL A 221 1.58 13.76 -11.87
N VAL A 222 1.21 14.91 -12.44
CA VAL A 222 0.13 15.02 -13.44
C VAL A 222 0.63 14.90 -14.89
N SER A 223 1.95 15.03 -15.15
CA SER A 223 2.49 14.98 -16.52
C SER A 223 2.55 13.56 -17.14
N THR A 224 2.06 12.53 -16.46
CA THR A 224 1.93 11.16 -16.99
C THR A 224 0.49 10.79 -17.40
N PHE A 225 -0.44 11.74 -17.39
CA PHE A 225 -1.84 11.54 -17.76
C PHE A 225 -2.29 12.25 -19.05
N SER A 226 -1.35 12.82 -19.82
CA SER A 226 -1.60 13.31 -21.18
C SER A 226 -1.00 12.35 -22.20
N CYS A 227 -1.76 11.31 -22.56
CA CYS A 227 -1.71 10.60 -23.83
C CYS A 227 -3.15 10.28 -24.23
#